data_AF-A0A6M2DUT2-F1
#
_entry.id   AF-A0A6M2DUT2-F1
#
_cell.length_a   1.000
_cell.length_b   1.000
_cell.length_c   1.000
_cell.angle_alpha   90.00
_cell.angle_beta   90.00
_cell.angle_gamma   90.00
#
_symmetry.space_group_name_H-M   'P 1'
#
loop_
_entity.id
_entity.type
_entity.pdbx_description
1 polymer ?
#
loop_
_entity_poly.entity_id
_entity_poly.type
_entity_poly.pdbx_seq_one_letter_code
_entity_poly.pdbx_strand_id
1 'polypeptide(L)' 'MTGKLFIVAIALCVAYVTCDDICKDQEHGSYQLDPEDCSKYYQCANGKAVSLTCPNDYLWKDENKWCDFPYNVDCGDR' A
#
# COMPACT_ATOMS: atom_id res chain seq x y z
N MET A 1 -9.43 33.30 -31.02
CA MET A 1 -8.24 32.44 -31.18
C MET A 1 -8.07 31.69 -29.86
N THR A 2 -8.21 30.35 -29.91
CA THR A 2 -7.99 29.32 -28.85
C THR A 2 -8.69 29.55 -27.50
N GLY A 3 -9.83 28.93 -27.15
CA GLY A 3 -10.41 27.68 -27.64
C GLY A 3 -9.75 26.44 -27.01
N LYS A 4 -10.15 26.09 -25.76
CA LYS A 4 -10.25 24.72 -25.19
C LYS A 4 -10.71 24.78 -23.72
N LEU A 5 -11.99 24.49 -23.52
CA LEU A 5 -12.60 23.69 -22.44
C LEU A 5 -11.78 23.47 -21.13
N PHE A 6 -11.99 24.34 -20.13
CA PHE A 6 -11.68 24.01 -18.73
C PHE A 6 -12.95 24.13 -17.91
N ILE A 7 -13.91 23.25 -18.22
CA ILE A 7 -14.91 22.80 -17.25
C ILE A 7 -14.13 21.96 -16.24
N VAL A 8 -13.42 22.60 -15.31
CA VAL A 8 -12.83 21.87 -14.18
C VAL A 8 -13.92 21.80 -13.12
N ALA A 9 -14.73 20.76 -13.25
CA ALA A 9 -15.88 20.47 -12.43
C ALA A 9 -15.52 20.40 -10.94
N ILE A 10 -16.49 20.81 -10.13
CA ILE A 10 -16.54 20.87 -8.67
C ILE A 10 -16.42 19.47 -7.98
N ALA A 11 -15.78 18.49 -8.63
CA ALA A 11 -15.70 17.07 -8.22
C ALA A 11 -14.26 16.54 -8.10
N LEU A 12 -13.25 17.40 -8.15
CA LEU A 12 -11.84 16.97 -8.07
C LEU A 12 -11.39 16.60 -6.65
N CYS A 13 -12.08 17.10 -5.62
CA CYS A 13 -11.86 16.61 -4.24
C CYS A 13 -12.33 15.16 -4.03
N VAL A 14 -12.81 14.47 -5.08
CA VAL A 14 -13.15 13.04 -5.09
C VAL A 14 -12.14 12.23 -5.95
N ALA A 15 -11.09 12.86 -6.48
CA ALA A 15 -10.20 12.26 -7.48
C ALA A 15 -8.69 12.55 -7.32
N TYR A 16 -8.27 13.30 -6.29
CA TYR A 16 -6.84 13.51 -5.97
C TYR A 16 -6.55 13.04 -4.54
N VAL A 17 -5.77 11.96 -4.42
CA VAL A 17 -4.96 11.56 -3.25
C VAL A 17 -5.62 10.66 -2.18
N THR A 18 -5.46 9.35 -2.44
CA THR A 18 -5.27 8.18 -1.56
C THR A 18 -6.28 7.92 -0.42
N CYS A 19 -7.30 7.12 -0.72
CA CYS A 19 -7.53 5.90 0.05
C CYS A 19 -7.38 4.75 -0.93
N ASP A 20 -6.13 4.48 -1.35
CA ASP A 20 -5.83 3.18 -1.93
C ASP A 20 -6.10 2.17 -0.82
N ASP A 21 -7.32 1.63 -0.83
CA ASP A 21 -7.66 0.55 0.07
C ASP A 21 -6.86 -0.65 -0.41
N ILE A 22 -5.70 -0.85 0.23
CA ILE A 22 -4.66 -1.85 -0.09
C ILE A 22 -5.27 -3.25 -0.34
N CYS A 23 -6.46 -3.50 0.20
CA CYS A 23 -7.17 -4.77 0.13
C CYS A 23 -8.42 -4.77 -0.77
N LYS A 24 -8.70 -3.71 -1.55
CA LYS A 24 -9.93 -3.57 -2.35
C LYS A 24 -10.15 -4.71 -3.34
N ASP A 25 -9.08 -5.15 -4.00
CA ASP A 25 -9.09 -6.19 -5.04
C ASP A 25 -8.23 -7.39 -4.64
N GLN A 26 -8.00 -7.58 -3.33
CA GLN A 26 -7.15 -8.64 -2.79
C GLN A 26 -7.98 -9.73 -2.11
N GLU A 27 -7.46 -10.96 -2.13
CA GLU A 27 -8.11 -12.08 -1.47
C GLU A 27 -8.07 -11.95 0.06
N HIS A 28 -9.11 -12.45 0.73
CA HIS A 28 -9.10 -12.57 2.20
C HIS A 28 -7.93 -13.47 2.63
N GLY A 29 -7.15 -13.01 3.60
CA GLY A 29 -5.95 -13.68 4.10
C GLY A 29 -4.67 -13.38 3.32
N SER A 30 -4.75 -12.67 2.20
CA SER A 30 -3.56 -12.23 1.46
C SER A 30 -2.75 -11.18 2.24
N TYR A 31 -1.46 -11.09 1.91
CA TYR A 31 -0.55 -10.11 2.50
C TYR A 31 -0.05 -9.11 1.46
N GLN A 32 -0.04 -7.84 1.86
CA GLN A 32 0.40 -6.72 1.04
C GLN A 32 1.53 -5.98 1.76
N LEU A 33 2.48 -5.44 1.01
CA LEU A 33 3.51 -4.59 1.57
C LEU A 33 2.94 -3.26 2.07
N ASP A 34 3.60 -2.67 3.06
CA ASP A 34 3.37 -1.28 3.44
C ASP A 34 4.23 -0.37 2.52
N PRO A 35 3.64 0.67 1.90
CA PRO A 35 4.34 1.55 0.96
C PRO A 35 5.20 2.63 1.65
N GLU A 36 5.14 2.77 2.97
CA GLU A 36 5.85 3.81 3.74
C GLU A 36 6.73 3.27 4.87
N ASP A 37 6.50 2.04 5.32
CA ASP A 37 7.27 1.44 6.43
C ASP A 37 7.63 0.00 6.13
N CYS A 38 8.91 -0.23 5.82
CA CYS A 38 9.46 -1.55 5.51
C CYS A 38 9.32 -2.62 6.60
N SER A 39 9.15 -2.18 7.85
CA SER A 39 8.93 -3.08 8.99
C SER A 39 7.47 -3.53 9.09
N LYS A 40 6.57 -2.92 8.30
CA LYS A 40 5.14 -3.19 8.32
C LYS A 40 4.68 -3.88 7.04
N TYR A 41 3.54 -4.53 7.19
CA TYR A 41 2.79 -5.16 6.12
C TYR A 41 1.31 -5.19 6.51
N TYR A 42 0.46 -5.54 5.55
CA TYR A 42 -0.97 -5.67 5.77
C TYR A 42 -1.42 -7.09 5.54
N GLN A 43 -2.34 -7.57 6.38
CA GLN A 43 -3.18 -8.73 6.07
C GLN A 43 -4.57 -8.24 5.65
N CYS A 44 -5.06 -8.74 4.52
CA CYS A 44 -6.38 -8.39 4.03
C CYS A 44 -7.47 -9.23 4.69
N ALA A 45 -8.44 -8.59 5.33
CA ALA A 45 -9.60 -9.23 5.91
C ALA A 45 -10.89 -8.54 5.46
N ASN A 46 -11.68 -9.23 4.64
CA ASN A 46 -12.97 -8.75 4.11
C ASN A 46 -12.84 -7.39 3.40
N GLY A 47 -11.84 -7.29 2.52
CA GLY A 47 -11.55 -6.07 1.76
C GLY A 47 -10.87 -4.95 2.55
N LYS A 48 -10.49 -5.18 3.82
CA LYS A 48 -9.83 -4.19 4.66
C LYS A 48 -8.41 -4.59 5.01
N ALA A 49 -7.51 -3.62 4.98
CA ALA A 49 -6.12 -3.80 5.40
C ALA A 49 -5.97 -3.77 6.92
N VAL A 50 -5.42 -4.83 7.49
CA VAL A 50 -5.02 -4.91 8.90
C VAL A 50 -3.50 -4.76 8.97
N SER A 51 -3.02 -3.64 9.52
CA SER A 51 -1.59 -3.38 9.66
C SER A 51 -0.96 -4.31 10.70
N LEU A 52 0.18 -4.87 10.33
CA LEU A 52 1.00 -5.77 11.14
C LEU A 52 2.45 -5.28 11.07
N THR A 53 3.20 -5.49 12.15
CA THR A 53 4.62 -5.13 12.23
C THR A 53 5.43 -6.39 12.43
N CYS A 54 6.52 -6.51 11.67
CA CYS A 54 7.48 -7.57 11.87
C CYS A 54 8.08 -7.53 13.29
N PRO A 55 8.37 -8.69 13.89
CA PRO A 55 8.99 -8.72 15.20
C PRO A 55 10.44 -8.22 15.14
N ASN A 56 10.91 -7.63 16.25
CA ASN A 56 12.26 -7.10 16.38
C ASN A 56 12.60 -6.06 15.29
N ASP A 57 13.75 -6.22 14.64
CA ASP A 57 14.30 -5.42 13.56
C ASP A 57 14.15 -6.11 12.19
N TYR A 58 13.26 -7.09 12.07
CA TYR A 58 13.01 -7.78 10.79
C TYR A 58 12.17 -6.91 9.86
N LEU A 59 12.36 -7.11 8.56
CA LEU A 59 11.67 -6.36 7.51
C LEU A 59 10.77 -7.28 6.69
N TRP A 60 9.68 -6.74 6.14
CA TRP A 60 8.77 -7.50 5.31
C TRP A 60 9.40 -7.84 3.95
N LYS A 61 9.53 -9.14 3.67
CA LYS A 61 10.00 -9.65 2.39
C LYS A 61 8.82 -10.08 1.53
N ASP A 62 8.48 -9.25 0.56
CA ASP A 62 7.23 -9.40 -0.19
C ASP A 62 7.21 -10.63 -1.13
N GLU A 63 8.37 -11.09 -1.59
CA GLU A 63 8.47 -12.26 -2.48
C GLU A 63 8.04 -13.55 -1.78
N ASN A 64 8.36 -13.68 -0.50
CA ASN A 64 8.12 -14.88 0.30
C ASN A 64 6.99 -14.71 1.32
N LYS A 65 6.44 -13.50 1.45
CA LYS A 65 5.38 -13.12 2.39
C LYS A 65 5.72 -13.47 3.85
N TRP A 66 6.90 -13.06 4.31
CA TRP A 66 7.34 -13.25 5.69
C TRP A 66 8.31 -12.15 6.13
N CYS A 67 8.55 -12.06 7.45
CA CYS A 67 9.56 -11.17 8.01
C CYS A 67 10.94 -11.85 7.94
N ASP A 68 11.91 -11.17 7.34
CA ASP A 68 13.27 -11.67 7.14
C ASP A 68 14.29 -10.66 7.70
N PHE A 69 15.55 -11.06 7.80
CA PHE A 69 16.62 -10.18 8.26
C PHE A 69 16.81 -9.00 7.29
N PRO A 70 17.20 -7.79 7.78
CA PRO A 70 17.37 -6.61 6.93
C PRO A 70 18.29 -6.81 5.72
N TYR A 71 19.34 -7.64 5.83
CA TYR A 71 20.27 -7.91 4.75
C TYR A 71 19.72 -8.85 3.66
N ASN A 72 18.53 -9.45 3.88
CA ASN A 72 17.83 -10.33 2.94
C ASN A 72 16.64 -9.65 2.24
N VAL A 73 16.37 -8.36 2.53
CA VAL A 73 15.21 -7.61 2.05
C VAL A 73 15.68 -6.38 1.28
N ASP A 74 15.14 -6.18 0.08
CA ASP A 74 15.27 -4.91 -0.64
C ASP A 74 14.09 -4.01 -0.28
N CYS A 75 14.39 -2.94 0.45
CA CYS A 75 13.38 -2.02 0.95
C CYS A 75 12.94 -0.99 -0.11
N GLY A 76 13.76 -0.71 -1.12
CA GLY A 76 13.53 0.41 -2.03
C GLY A 76 13.48 1.75 -1.29
N ASP A 77 12.54 2.62 -1.68
CA ASP A 77 12.37 3.98 -1.14
C ASP A 77 11.46 4.06 0.11
N ARG A 78 11.12 2.91 0.70
CA ARG A 78 10.28 2.78 1.91
C ARG A 78 11.10 2.93 3.19
#